data_AF-A0EHD0-F1
#
_entry.id   AF-A0EHD0-F1
#
_cell.length_a   1.000
_cell.length_b   1.000
_cell.length_c   1.000
_cell.angle_alpha   90.00
_cell.angle_beta   90.00
_cell.angle_gamma   90.00
#
_symmetry.space_group_name_H-M   'P 1'
#
loop_
_entity.id
_entity.type
_entity.pdbx_description
1 polymer ?
#
loop_
_entity_poly.entity_id
_entity_poly.type
_entity_poly.pdbx_seq_one_letter_code
_entity_poly.pdbx_strand_id
1 'polypeptide(L)'
;MQSKTLIVLLMVTMAVATESPVLQQLRNKLAQNDNYNSQLVELLELSLAGGQLDKVFELLQKMVDDLTGQINAANLDHASRMAAFESSIEQLEANLASLSSEVQSNNRKIGDITQAISTLTSTSVAVKKQLETINQREEQIRDNRQREVQALETKQSAGAKILAALEDIHDRLVKAVLSNTGSFLEESEKQEMIKQVKKELGRTHPLALLLEFSSKFDEATAKRAIELIEQIIASIKEGQVNRESNQTAVEENFNSLVNEVTVVRDKLQQDNQKTTSALKNKQNDLKITQRRNKQLQQNEANTQQLLETTRVQKDLYDSNFRSNASKREGQLNSLKTALQILRDNEQALKK
;
A
#
# COMPACT_ATOMS: atom_id res chain seq x y z
N MET A 1 -61.18 50.09 64.41
CA MET A 1 -62.48 49.99 63.69
C MET A 1 -62.65 48.50 63.35
N GLN A 2 -63.42 47.68 64.07
CA GLN A 2 -64.89 47.71 64.22
C GLN A 2 -65.57 48.15 62.92
N SER A 3 -66.59 47.53 62.36
CA SER A 3 -67.44 46.37 62.66
C SER A 3 -68.50 46.43 61.54
N LYS A 4 -69.12 45.28 61.22
CA LYS A 4 -70.31 45.10 60.34
C LYS A 4 -69.96 45.02 58.85
N THR A 5 -70.01 43.85 58.20
CA THR A 5 -71.24 43.02 58.10
C THR A 5 -70.92 41.52 58.14
N LEU A 6 -71.07 40.95 59.34
CA LEU A 6 -71.50 39.57 59.58
C LEU A 6 -73.04 39.57 59.51
N ILE A 7 -73.67 38.40 59.25
CA ILE A 7 -75.11 38.14 58.99
C ILE A 7 -75.37 38.16 57.47
N VAL A 8 -75.05 37.11 56.70
CA VAL A 8 -75.70 35.79 56.73
C VAL A 8 -74.68 34.66 56.91
N LEU A 9 -74.09 34.62 58.10
CA LEU A 9 -73.57 33.40 58.71
C LEU A 9 -74.66 32.95 59.71
N LEU A 10 -74.90 31.64 59.81
CA LEU A 10 -75.93 30.94 60.60
C LEU A 10 -77.35 30.92 60.03
N MET A 11 -77.62 29.98 59.10
CA MET A 11 -78.80 29.09 59.13
C MET A 11 -78.74 27.97 58.05
N VAL A 12 -77.54 27.44 57.74
CA VAL A 12 -77.38 26.02 57.33
C VAL A 12 -76.02 25.54 57.87
N THR A 13 -75.82 25.65 59.17
CA THR A 13 -74.97 24.69 59.90
C THR A 13 -75.95 23.84 60.70
N MET A 14 -75.91 22.53 60.47
CA MET A 14 -76.84 21.48 60.96
C MET A 14 -78.03 21.12 60.05
N ALA A 15 -77.72 20.70 58.83
CA ALA A 15 -78.39 19.63 58.07
C ALA A 15 -77.53 19.45 56.81
N VAL A 16 -76.65 18.47 56.64
CA VAL A 16 -76.63 17.10 57.09
C VAL A 16 -75.14 16.71 57.17
N ALA A 17 -74.62 16.53 58.39
CA ALA A 17 -73.46 15.67 58.60
C ALA A 17 -73.93 14.22 58.48
N THR A 18 -74.32 13.84 57.28
CA THR A 18 -74.10 12.48 56.81
C THR A 18 -73.23 12.70 55.60
N GLU A 19 -71.91 12.59 55.77
CA GLU A 19 -71.07 12.20 54.64
C GLU A 19 -71.83 11.06 53.98
N SER A 20 -72.33 11.26 52.75
CA SER A 20 -73.02 10.19 52.05
C SER A 20 -72.11 8.96 52.14
N PRO A 21 -72.59 7.81 52.64
CA PRO A 21 -71.74 6.62 52.82
C PRO A 21 -71.02 6.25 51.51
N VAL A 22 -71.59 6.64 50.37
CA VAL A 22 -70.99 6.55 49.04
C VAL A 22 -69.75 7.43 48.87
N LEU A 23 -69.79 8.69 49.31
CA LEU A 23 -68.63 9.60 49.26
C LEU A 23 -67.51 9.13 50.18
N GLN A 24 -67.88 8.59 51.35
CA GLN A 24 -66.91 8.00 52.28
C GLN A 24 -66.27 6.73 51.69
N GLN A 25 -67.05 5.90 50.98
CA GLN A 25 -66.52 4.74 50.24
C GLN A 25 -65.63 5.15 49.06
N LEU A 26 -65.99 6.19 48.29
CA LEU A 26 -65.16 6.74 47.22
C LEU A 26 -63.82 7.25 47.75
N ARG A 27 -63.84 8.07 48.81
CA ARG A 27 -62.62 8.52 49.50
C ARG A 27 -61.80 7.32 49.97
N ASN A 28 -62.38 6.39 50.71
CA ASN A 28 -61.62 5.27 51.27
C ASN A 28 -61.01 4.33 50.21
N LYS A 29 -61.68 4.14 49.05
CA LYS A 29 -61.17 3.29 47.97
C LYS A 29 -60.20 4.00 47.01
N LEU A 30 -60.25 5.33 46.91
CA LEU A 30 -59.43 6.11 45.98
C LEU A 30 -58.31 6.92 46.66
N ALA A 31 -58.36 7.15 47.98
CA ALA A 31 -57.45 8.05 48.72
C ALA A 31 -56.02 7.54 48.92
N GLN A 32 -55.56 6.53 48.18
CA GLN A 32 -54.14 6.16 48.22
C GLN A 32 -53.33 7.10 47.31
N ASN A 33 -52.85 8.22 47.89
CA ASN A 33 -51.69 9.03 47.48
C ASN A 33 -51.50 9.33 45.98
N ASP A 34 -52.56 9.64 45.25
CA ASP A 34 -52.43 10.13 43.87
C ASP A 34 -53.23 11.42 43.70
N ASN A 35 -52.56 12.48 43.24
CA ASN A 35 -53.16 13.81 43.03
C ASN A 35 -54.33 13.75 42.04
N TYR A 36 -54.29 12.78 41.12
CA TYR A 36 -55.40 12.48 40.21
C TYR A 36 -56.64 11.97 40.95
N ASN A 37 -56.47 11.04 41.89
CA ASN A 37 -57.58 10.42 42.61
C ASN A 37 -58.27 11.41 43.54
N SER A 38 -57.52 12.32 44.19
CA SER A 38 -58.10 13.39 45.00
C SER A 38 -58.92 14.36 44.16
N GLN A 39 -58.38 14.79 43.00
CA GLN A 39 -59.10 15.66 42.07
C GLN A 39 -60.36 14.99 41.51
N LEU A 40 -60.30 13.69 41.21
CA LEU A 40 -61.45 12.92 40.77
C LEU A 40 -62.55 12.87 41.85
N VAL A 41 -62.18 12.58 43.10
CA VAL A 41 -63.13 12.56 44.22
C VAL A 41 -63.76 13.93 44.47
N GLU A 42 -62.97 15.00 44.47
CA GLU A 42 -63.47 16.39 44.62
C GLU A 42 -64.46 16.78 43.51
N LEU A 43 -64.16 16.41 42.26
CA LEU A 43 -65.04 16.67 41.12
C LEU A 43 -66.36 15.89 41.22
N LEU A 44 -66.31 14.63 41.69
CA LEU A 44 -67.50 13.82 41.91
C LEU A 44 -68.35 14.35 43.07
N GLU A 45 -67.73 14.81 44.16
CA GLU A 45 -68.43 15.44 45.29
C GLU A 45 -69.20 16.69 44.85
N LEU A 46 -68.54 17.58 44.10
CA LEU A 46 -69.17 18.80 43.59
C LEU A 46 -70.34 18.49 42.65
N SER A 47 -70.17 17.49 41.79
CA SER A 47 -71.18 17.13 40.78
C SER A 47 -72.39 16.40 41.38
N LEU A 48 -72.18 15.59 42.42
CA LEU A 48 -73.25 14.91 43.15
C LEU A 48 -74.05 15.87 44.05
N ALA A 49 -73.39 16.87 44.66
CA ALA A 49 -74.06 17.91 45.45
C ALA A 49 -75.06 18.74 44.63
N GLY A 50 -74.87 18.84 43.32
CA GLY A 50 -75.79 19.51 42.39
C GLY A 50 -77.00 18.67 41.94
N GLY A 51 -77.14 17.42 42.41
CA GLY A 51 -78.29 16.55 42.10
C GLY A 51 -78.30 15.97 40.67
N GLN A 52 -77.19 16.00 39.93
CA GLN A 52 -77.11 15.61 38.51
C GLN A 52 -76.50 14.22 38.30
N LEU A 53 -77.00 13.20 39.00
CA LEU A 53 -76.44 11.85 39.01
C LEU A 53 -76.26 11.24 37.60
N ASP A 54 -77.27 11.37 36.73
CA ASP A 54 -77.21 10.81 35.36
C ASP A 54 -76.07 11.45 34.53
N LYS A 55 -75.83 12.75 34.71
CA LYS A 55 -74.72 13.45 34.04
C LYS A 55 -73.35 13.04 34.60
N VAL A 56 -73.28 12.69 35.89
CA VAL A 56 -72.05 12.14 36.50
C VAL A 56 -71.72 10.77 35.92
N PHE A 57 -72.73 9.92 35.72
CA PHE A 57 -72.54 8.63 35.04
C PHE A 57 -72.09 8.80 33.59
N GLU A 58 -72.73 9.70 32.84
CA GLU A 58 -72.35 10.00 31.45
C GLU A 58 -70.90 10.53 31.37
N LEU A 59 -70.53 11.45 32.27
CA LEU A 59 -69.18 12.01 32.34
C LEU A 59 -68.13 10.95 32.66
N LEU A 60 -68.36 10.12 33.69
CA LEU A 60 -67.44 9.04 34.06
C LEU A 60 -67.31 7.99 32.96
N GLN A 61 -68.42 7.61 32.32
CA GLN A 61 -68.40 6.66 31.20
C GLN A 61 -67.61 7.24 30.03
N LYS A 62 -67.83 8.52 29.68
CA LYS A 62 -67.06 9.21 28.66
C LYS A 62 -65.57 9.27 29.00
N MET A 63 -65.20 9.57 30.24
CA MET A 63 -63.80 9.58 30.68
C MET A 63 -63.16 8.18 30.60
N VAL A 64 -63.91 7.11 30.93
CA VAL A 64 -63.46 5.72 30.77
C VAL A 64 -63.23 5.39 29.31
N ASP A 65 -64.17 5.75 28.44
CA ASP A 65 -64.09 5.47 27.00
C ASP A 65 -62.95 6.27 26.34
N ASP A 66 -62.82 7.56 26.67
CA ASP A 66 -61.75 8.43 26.20
C ASP A 66 -60.37 7.92 26.64
N LEU A 67 -60.21 7.56 27.92
CA LEU A 67 -58.95 7.05 28.45
C LEU A 67 -58.62 5.66 27.86
N THR A 68 -59.61 4.80 27.67
CA THR A 68 -59.45 3.50 26.98
C THR A 68 -58.98 3.72 25.54
N GLY A 69 -59.59 4.67 24.82
CA GLY A 69 -59.18 5.07 23.47
C GLY A 69 -57.73 5.58 23.45
N GLN A 70 -57.34 6.45 24.39
CA GLN A 70 -55.97 6.97 24.49
C GLN A 70 -54.94 5.88 24.82
N ILE A 71 -55.29 4.91 25.66
CA ILE A 71 -54.43 3.75 25.97
C ILE A 71 -54.21 2.94 24.69
N ASN A 72 -55.28 2.56 23.99
CA ASN A 72 -55.19 1.77 22.76
C ASN A 72 -54.38 2.48 21.67
N ALA A 73 -54.62 3.78 21.46
CA ALA A 73 -53.89 4.58 20.47
C ALA A 73 -52.39 4.65 20.79
N ALA A 74 -52.03 4.86 22.06
CA ALA A 74 -50.63 4.91 22.45
C ALA A 74 -49.93 3.54 22.41
N ASN A 75 -50.65 2.45 22.73
CA ASN A 75 -50.12 1.10 22.59
C ASN A 75 -49.77 0.80 21.12
N LEU A 76 -50.62 1.25 20.18
CA LEU A 76 -50.36 1.11 18.75
C LEU A 76 -49.16 1.96 18.29
N ASP A 77 -49.07 3.22 18.72
CA ASP A 77 -47.93 4.10 18.42
C ASP A 77 -46.61 3.54 18.99
N HIS A 78 -46.64 3.03 20.22
CA HIS A 78 -45.48 2.40 20.85
C HIS A 78 -45.04 1.15 20.07
N ALA A 79 -45.94 0.24 19.75
CA ALA A 79 -45.62 -0.94 18.95
C ALA A 79 -44.97 -0.57 17.61
N SER A 80 -45.52 0.45 16.93
CA SER A 80 -44.98 0.96 15.66
C SER A 80 -43.57 1.55 15.83
N ARG A 81 -43.34 2.39 16.84
CA ARG A 81 -42.03 2.99 17.11
C ARG A 81 -41.00 1.96 17.55
N MET A 82 -41.39 0.96 18.33
CA MET A 82 -40.52 -0.14 18.74
C MET A 82 -40.07 -0.96 17.54
N ALA A 83 -40.99 -1.30 16.63
CA ALA A 83 -40.64 -1.97 15.38
C ALA A 83 -39.69 -1.13 14.51
N ALA A 84 -39.87 0.20 14.46
CA ALA A 84 -38.97 1.09 13.74
C ALA A 84 -37.56 1.13 14.36
N PHE A 85 -37.46 1.16 15.70
CA PHE A 85 -36.17 1.05 16.39
C PHE A 85 -35.48 -0.29 16.12
N GLU A 86 -36.22 -1.39 16.17
CA GLU A 86 -35.69 -2.73 15.91
C GLU A 86 -35.18 -2.87 14.48
N SER A 87 -35.94 -2.41 13.50
CA SER A 87 -35.52 -2.40 12.10
C SER A 87 -34.26 -1.55 11.88
N SER A 88 -34.17 -0.38 12.51
CA SER A 88 -32.97 0.48 12.44
C SER A 88 -31.75 -0.21 13.07
N ILE A 89 -31.92 -0.87 14.21
CA ILE A 89 -30.86 -1.64 14.89
C ILE A 89 -30.37 -2.77 14.00
N GLU A 90 -31.26 -3.58 13.42
CA GLU A 90 -30.91 -4.67 12.51
C GLU A 90 -30.13 -4.15 11.28
N GLN A 91 -30.56 -3.03 10.71
CA GLN A 91 -29.86 -2.41 9.58
C GLN A 91 -28.46 -1.93 9.96
N LEU A 92 -28.31 -1.31 11.14
CA LEU A 92 -27.02 -0.84 11.64
C LEU A 92 -26.07 -2.00 11.96
N GLU A 93 -26.58 -3.10 12.53
CA GLU A 93 -25.81 -4.33 12.78
C GLU A 93 -25.35 -4.98 11.48
N ALA A 94 -26.23 -5.08 10.47
CA ALA A 94 -25.86 -5.59 9.15
C ALA A 94 -24.80 -4.73 8.47
N ASN A 95 -24.94 -3.39 8.54
CA ASN A 95 -23.95 -2.46 8.01
C ASN A 95 -22.60 -2.60 8.73
N LEU A 96 -22.61 -2.75 10.06
CA LEU A 96 -21.40 -2.96 10.85
C LEU A 96 -20.68 -4.26 10.45
N ALA A 97 -21.41 -5.36 10.30
CA ALA A 97 -20.85 -6.64 9.86
C ALA A 97 -20.21 -6.53 8.47
N SER A 98 -20.86 -5.81 7.53
CA SER A 98 -20.32 -5.54 6.19
C SER A 98 -19.04 -4.69 6.26
N LEU A 99 -19.06 -3.58 7.01
CA LEU A 99 -17.90 -2.71 7.18
C LEU A 99 -16.72 -3.46 7.80
N SER A 100 -16.95 -4.25 8.84
CA SER A 100 -15.91 -5.04 9.49
C SER A 100 -15.29 -6.07 8.54
N SER A 101 -16.11 -6.74 7.72
CA SER A 101 -15.63 -7.65 6.67
C SER A 101 -14.77 -6.93 5.62
N GLU A 102 -15.20 -5.74 5.17
CA GLU A 102 -14.41 -4.93 4.23
C GLU A 102 -13.08 -4.45 4.82
N VAL A 103 -13.05 -4.05 6.11
CA VAL A 103 -11.82 -3.68 6.82
C VAL A 103 -10.86 -4.87 6.88
N GLN A 104 -11.35 -6.06 7.25
CA GLN A 104 -10.52 -7.27 7.27
C GLN A 104 -9.95 -7.61 5.89
N SER A 105 -10.79 -7.55 4.84
CA SER A 105 -10.37 -7.78 3.46
C SER A 105 -9.29 -6.79 3.02
N ASN A 106 -9.47 -5.50 3.31
CA ASN A 106 -8.47 -4.48 2.98
C ASN A 106 -7.18 -4.61 3.80
N ASN A 107 -7.25 -5.04 5.06
CA ASN A 107 -6.06 -5.34 5.86
C ASN A 107 -5.24 -6.47 5.24
N ARG A 108 -5.87 -7.56 4.77
CA ARG A 108 -5.18 -8.63 4.04
C ARG A 108 -4.52 -8.10 2.77
N LYS A 109 -5.26 -7.33 1.98
CA LYS A 109 -4.74 -6.69 0.75
C LYS A 109 -3.54 -5.77 1.01
N ILE A 110 -3.57 -5.01 2.12
CA ILE A 110 -2.43 -4.19 2.56
C ILE A 110 -1.21 -5.08 2.86
N GLY A 111 -1.41 -6.21 3.55
CA GLY A 111 -0.38 -7.21 3.80
C GLY A 111 0.25 -7.74 2.50
N ASP A 112 -0.57 -8.19 1.56
CA ASP A 112 -0.13 -8.72 0.27
C ASP A 112 0.66 -7.69 -0.54
N ILE A 113 0.16 -6.44 -0.61
CA ILE A 113 0.85 -5.35 -1.32
C ILE A 113 2.19 -5.05 -0.65
N THR A 114 2.24 -5.05 0.69
CA THR A 114 3.47 -4.79 1.45
C THR A 114 4.53 -5.87 1.19
N GLN A 115 4.12 -7.14 1.15
CA GLN A 115 5.01 -8.25 0.80
C GLN A 115 5.50 -8.15 -0.65
N ALA A 116 4.63 -7.78 -1.58
CA ALA A 116 5.01 -7.54 -2.97
C ALA A 116 6.04 -6.40 -3.11
N ILE A 117 5.85 -5.29 -2.37
CA ILE A 117 6.82 -4.19 -2.33
C ILE A 117 8.17 -4.67 -1.80
N SER A 118 8.19 -5.46 -0.72
CA SER A 118 9.43 -6.00 -0.15
C SER A 118 10.17 -6.87 -1.18
N THR A 119 9.44 -7.76 -1.85
CA THR A 119 10.00 -8.64 -2.90
C THR A 119 10.57 -7.84 -4.07
N LEU A 120 9.81 -6.86 -4.58
CA LEU A 120 10.25 -5.98 -5.66
C LEU A 120 11.45 -5.11 -5.26
N THR A 121 11.53 -4.69 -3.99
CA THR A 121 12.67 -3.94 -3.47
C THR A 121 13.93 -4.79 -3.49
N SER A 122 13.88 -6.02 -2.98
CA SER A 122 15.00 -6.96 -3.02
C SER A 122 15.42 -7.27 -4.46
N THR A 123 14.45 -7.46 -5.35
CA THR A 123 14.70 -7.69 -6.78
C THR A 123 15.40 -6.48 -7.42
N SER A 124 14.96 -5.26 -7.12
CA SER A 124 15.59 -4.04 -7.64
C SER A 124 17.04 -3.91 -7.16
N VAL A 125 17.32 -4.21 -5.90
CA VAL A 125 18.69 -4.20 -5.35
C VAL A 125 19.55 -5.24 -6.06
N ALA A 126 19.05 -6.46 -6.25
CA ALA A 126 19.78 -7.52 -6.94
C ALA A 126 20.11 -7.15 -8.39
N VAL A 127 19.13 -6.63 -9.15
CA VAL A 127 19.33 -6.21 -10.55
C VAL A 127 20.32 -5.05 -10.65
N LYS A 128 20.26 -4.07 -9.73
CA LYS A 128 21.24 -2.96 -9.68
C LYS A 128 22.67 -3.47 -9.44
N LYS A 129 22.83 -4.42 -8.52
CA LYS A 129 24.14 -5.05 -8.27
C LYS A 129 24.65 -5.83 -9.49
N GLN A 130 23.76 -6.53 -10.19
CA GLN A 130 24.11 -7.22 -11.43
C GLN A 130 24.53 -6.24 -12.53
N LEU A 131 23.84 -5.10 -12.68
CA LEU A 131 24.23 -4.04 -13.61
C LEU A 131 25.62 -3.50 -13.30
N GLU A 132 25.90 -3.20 -12.04
CA GLU A 132 27.23 -2.74 -11.61
C GLU A 132 28.33 -3.77 -11.94
N THR A 133 28.06 -5.04 -11.65
CA THR A 133 28.98 -6.15 -11.97
C THR A 133 29.25 -6.27 -13.48
N ILE A 134 28.20 -6.13 -14.30
CA ILE A 134 28.33 -6.18 -15.76
C ILE A 134 29.09 -4.99 -16.31
N ASN A 135 28.85 -3.79 -15.79
CA ASN A 135 29.58 -2.59 -16.20
C ASN A 135 31.08 -2.73 -15.88
N GLN A 136 31.42 -3.22 -14.69
CA GLN A 136 32.82 -3.51 -14.32
C GLN A 136 33.46 -4.55 -15.25
N ARG A 137 32.71 -5.60 -15.61
CA ARG A 137 33.21 -6.64 -16.52
C ARG A 137 33.45 -6.10 -17.92
N GLU A 138 32.58 -5.22 -18.42
CA GLU A 138 32.80 -4.55 -19.70
C GLU A 138 34.07 -3.70 -19.69
N GLU A 139 34.26 -2.90 -18.65
CA GLU A 139 35.44 -2.05 -18.48
C GLU A 139 36.72 -2.90 -18.47
N GLN A 140 36.73 -4.00 -17.71
CA GLN A 140 37.85 -4.96 -17.71
C GLN A 140 38.14 -5.56 -19.09
N ILE A 141 37.10 -5.91 -19.86
CA ILE A 141 37.26 -6.45 -21.22
C ILE A 141 37.91 -5.41 -22.13
N ARG A 142 37.47 -4.15 -22.06
CA ARG A 142 38.01 -3.04 -22.86
C ARG A 142 39.45 -2.72 -22.47
N ASP A 143 39.76 -2.68 -21.17
CA ASP A 143 41.11 -2.45 -20.66
C ASP A 143 42.09 -3.56 -21.09
N ASN A 144 41.68 -4.82 -20.97
CA ASN A 144 42.49 -5.95 -21.41
C ASN A 144 42.77 -5.87 -22.92
N ARG A 145 41.75 -5.54 -23.73
CA ARG A 145 41.92 -5.36 -25.17
C ARG A 145 42.90 -4.24 -25.49
N GLN A 146 42.79 -3.11 -24.81
CA GLN A 146 43.71 -1.98 -25.02
C GLN A 146 45.16 -2.35 -24.71
N ARG A 147 45.41 -3.09 -23.63
CA ARG A 147 46.75 -3.59 -23.28
C ARG A 147 47.28 -4.59 -24.31
N GLU A 148 46.44 -5.50 -24.79
CA GLU A 148 46.81 -6.45 -25.84
C GLU A 148 47.20 -5.74 -27.14
N VAL A 149 46.41 -4.75 -27.58
CA VAL A 149 46.69 -3.95 -28.77
C VAL A 149 48.02 -3.21 -28.63
N GLN A 150 48.27 -2.53 -27.51
CA GLN A 150 49.55 -1.84 -27.26
C GLN A 150 50.76 -2.79 -27.28
N ALA A 151 50.60 -3.99 -26.69
CA ALA A 151 51.65 -5.00 -26.69
C ALA A 151 51.92 -5.55 -28.10
N LEU A 152 50.87 -5.72 -28.92
CA LEU A 152 50.99 -6.14 -30.32
C LEU A 152 51.65 -5.07 -31.19
N GLU A 153 51.23 -3.80 -31.08
CA GLU A 153 51.83 -2.68 -31.81
C GLU A 153 53.33 -2.55 -31.52
N THR A 154 53.72 -2.69 -30.25
CA THR A 154 55.12 -2.67 -29.83
C THR A 154 55.92 -3.81 -30.48
N LYS A 155 55.35 -5.03 -30.51
CA LYS A 155 55.99 -6.21 -31.13
C LYS A 155 56.05 -6.09 -32.66
N GLN A 156 55.02 -5.56 -33.31
CA GLN A 156 55.00 -5.32 -34.76
C GLN A 156 56.04 -4.28 -35.15
N SER A 157 56.12 -3.15 -34.43
CA SER A 157 57.12 -2.11 -34.67
C SER A 157 58.55 -2.65 -34.53
N ALA A 158 58.83 -3.44 -33.48
CA ALA A 158 60.12 -4.07 -33.29
C ALA A 158 60.43 -5.09 -34.41
N GLY A 159 59.46 -5.93 -34.78
CA GLY A 159 59.60 -6.91 -35.86
C GLY A 159 59.86 -6.27 -37.22
N ALA A 160 59.16 -5.19 -37.55
CA ALA A 160 59.35 -4.45 -38.81
C ALA A 160 60.76 -3.85 -38.92
N LYS A 161 61.29 -3.29 -37.82
CA LYS A 161 62.67 -2.79 -37.77
C LYS A 161 63.70 -3.90 -38.00
N ILE A 162 63.50 -5.06 -37.38
CA ILE A 162 64.38 -6.22 -37.56
C ILE A 162 64.32 -6.73 -39.00
N LEU A 163 63.11 -6.84 -39.57
CA LEU A 163 62.93 -7.28 -40.95
C LEU A 163 63.60 -6.33 -41.95
N ALA A 164 63.39 -5.02 -41.81
CA ALA A 164 64.01 -4.02 -42.68
C ALA A 164 65.53 -4.06 -42.61
N ALA A 165 66.11 -4.21 -41.42
CA ALA A 165 67.56 -4.36 -41.25
C ALA A 165 68.07 -5.68 -41.86
N LEU A 166 67.33 -6.78 -41.72
CA LEU A 166 67.66 -8.06 -42.34
C LEU A 166 67.62 -8.00 -43.87
N GLU A 167 66.60 -7.34 -44.43
CA GLU A 167 66.45 -7.15 -45.88
C GLU A 167 67.55 -6.26 -46.45
N ASP A 168 67.92 -5.15 -45.78
CA ASP A 168 69.06 -4.31 -46.20
C ASP A 168 70.39 -5.08 -46.14
N ILE A 169 70.61 -5.87 -45.08
CA ILE A 169 71.77 -6.75 -44.96
C ILE A 169 71.80 -7.78 -46.10
N HIS A 170 70.67 -8.43 -46.37
CA HIS A 170 70.53 -9.45 -47.41
C HIS A 170 70.86 -8.87 -48.78
N ASP A 171 70.22 -7.76 -49.16
CA ASP A 171 70.43 -7.07 -50.44
C ASP A 171 71.89 -6.69 -50.65
N ARG A 172 72.55 -6.17 -49.61
CA ARG A 172 73.96 -5.76 -49.66
C ARG A 172 74.89 -6.97 -49.77
N LEU A 173 74.65 -8.06 -49.03
CA LEU A 173 75.43 -9.30 -49.14
C LEU A 173 75.26 -9.97 -50.50
N VAL A 174 74.03 -10.01 -51.03
CA VAL A 174 73.74 -10.53 -52.38
C VAL A 174 74.48 -9.70 -53.43
N LYS A 175 74.44 -8.36 -53.37
CA LYS A 175 75.25 -7.51 -54.26
C LYS A 175 76.74 -7.80 -54.13
N ALA A 176 77.26 -7.88 -52.90
CA ALA A 176 78.66 -8.13 -52.62
C ALA A 176 79.19 -9.46 -53.19
N VAL A 177 78.37 -10.51 -53.12
CA VAL A 177 78.77 -11.90 -53.39
C VAL A 177 78.37 -12.35 -54.80
N LEU A 178 77.21 -11.91 -55.32
CA LEU A 178 76.60 -12.44 -56.54
C LEU A 178 76.60 -11.48 -57.73
N SER A 179 76.69 -10.16 -57.52
CA SER A 179 76.72 -9.19 -58.63
C SER A 179 78.12 -8.89 -59.17
N ASN A 180 79.16 -9.54 -58.63
CA ASN A 180 80.52 -9.41 -59.09
C ASN A 180 80.96 -10.59 -59.95
N THR A 181 80.96 -10.37 -61.26
CA THR A 181 81.83 -11.05 -62.23
C THR A 181 83.32 -10.72 -62.03
N GLY A 182 83.83 -10.59 -60.79
CA GLY A 182 85.29 -10.65 -60.55
C GLY A 182 85.96 -9.73 -59.52
N SER A 183 85.29 -8.94 -58.68
CA SER A 183 86.01 -8.19 -57.62
C SER A 183 85.24 -8.15 -56.29
N PHE A 184 85.73 -8.87 -55.28
CA PHE A 184 85.32 -8.73 -53.88
C PHE A 184 85.18 -7.24 -53.51
N LEU A 185 84.09 -6.83 -52.85
CA LEU A 185 83.93 -5.45 -52.36
C LEU A 185 85.23 -4.97 -51.69
N GLU A 186 85.64 -3.74 -51.96
CA GLU A 186 86.79 -3.14 -51.27
C GLU A 186 86.55 -3.17 -49.75
N GLU A 187 87.61 -3.48 -48.99
CA GLU A 187 87.60 -3.68 -47.53
C GLU A 187 86.94 -2.50 -46.77
N SER A 188 86.95 -1.30 -47.35
CA SER A 188 86.35 -0.07 -46.84
C SER A 188 84.81 -0.13 -46.78
N GLU A 189 84.14 -0.63 -47.82
CA GLU A 189 82.68 -0.70 -47.88
C GLU A 189 82.12 -1.76 -46.92
N LYS A 190 82.87 -2.86 -46.73
CA LYS A 190 82.54 -3.89 -45.75
C LYS A 190 82.59 -3.38 -44.31
N GLN A 191 83.60 -2.58 -43.99
CA GLN A 191 83.74 -1.98 -42.67
C GLN A 191 82.66 -0.93 -42.40
N GLU A 192 82.26 -0.15 -43.42
CA GLU A 192 81.16 0.83 -43.32
C GLU A 192 79.80 0.13 -43.06
N MET A 193 79.55 -1.00 -43.74
CA MET A 193 78.35 -1.83 -43.54
C MET A 193 78.26 -2.38 -42.11
N ILE A 194 79.34 -2.95 -41.59
CA ILE A 194 79.37 -3.47 -40.21
C ILE A 194 79.10 -2.35 -39.20
N LYS A 195 79.59 -1.13 -39.47
CA LYS A 195 79.37 0.05 -38.61
C LYS A 195 77.91 0.49 -38.58
N GLN A 196 77.23 0.53 -39.74
CA GLN A 196 75.81 0.90 -39.83
C GLN A 196 74.90 -0.14 -39.16
N VAL A 197 75.12 -1.43 -39.44
CA VAL A 197 74.34 -2.51 -38.84
C VAL A 197 74.51 -2.56 -37.31
N LYS A 198 75.74 -2.32 -36.81
CA LYS A 198 76.00 -2.18 -35.36
C LYS A 198 75.34 -0.94 -34.73
N LYS A 199 75.08 0.11 -35.53
CA LYS A 199 74.40 1.34 -35.07
C LYS A 199 72.88 1.13 -34.98
N GLU A 200 72.29 0.39 -35.91
CA GLU A 200 70.83 0.18 -35.97
C GLU A 200 70.35 -0.98 -35.08
N LEU A 201 71.11 -2.08 -35.02
CA LEU A 201 70.71 -3.29 -34.27
C LEU A 201 71.42 -3.41 -32.91
N GLY A 202 72.50 -2.68 -32.69
CA GLY A 202 73.35 -2.75 -31.50
C GLY A 202 74.61 -3.61 -31.70
N ARG A 203 75.70 -3.25 -31.00
CA ARG A 203 77.05 -3.85 -31.20
C ARG A 203 77.14 -5.36 -30.89
N THR A 204 76.27 -5.89 -30.06
CA THR A 204 76.22 -7.30 -29.65
C THR A 204 75.10 -8.09 -30.33
N HIS A 205 74.40 -7.48 -31.29
CA HIS A 205 73.30 -8.12 -31.97
C HIS A 205 73.80 -9.29 -32.84
N PRO A 206 73.19 -10.49 -32.77
CA PRO A 206 73.66 -11.68 -33.49
C PRO A 206 73.84 -11.47 -35.00
N LEU A 207 72.98 -10.64 -35.60
CA LEU A 207 73.07 -10.26 -37.02
C LEU A 207 74.27 -9.35 -37.33
N ALA A 208 74.60 -8.42 -36.45
CA ALA A 208 75.77 -7.56 -36.59
C ALA A 208 77.08 -8.37 -36.46
N LEU A 209 77.08 -9.36 -35.58
CA LEU A 209 78.18 -10.32 -35.42
C LEU A 209 78.30 -11.25 -36.63
N LEU A 210 77.17 -11.76 -37.17
CA LEU A 210 77.16 -12.58 -38.39
C LEU A 210 77.72 -11.82 -39.60
N LEU A 211 77.37 -10.55 -39.75
CA LEU A 211 77.89 -9.68 -40.83
C LEU A 211 79.40 -9.41 -40.67
N GLU A 212 79.85 -9.21 -39.44
CA GLU A 212 81.27 -9.03 -39.11
C GLU A 212 82.09 -10.30 -39.31
N PHE A 213 81.47 -11.47 -39.12
CA PHE A 213 82.08 -12.76 -39.45
C PHE A 213 82.09 -13.01 -40.95
N SER A 214 81.01 -12.74 -41.68
CA SER A 214 80.90 -13.02 -43.13
C SER A 214 81.85 -12.18 -43.99
N SER A 215 82.33 -11.04 -43.50
CA SER A 215 83.34 -10.23 -44.20
C SER A 215 84.70 -10.91 -44.33
N LYS A 216 84.98 -11.95 -43.53
CA LYS A 216 86.26 -12.67 -43.46
C LYS A 216 86.30 -14.03 -44.20
N PHE A 217 85.23 -14.44 -44.88
CA PHE A 217 85.14 -15.79 -45.47
C PHE A 217 85.14 -15.82 -47.02
N ASP A 218 85.38 -17.03 -47.54
CA ASP A 218 85.26 -17.45 -48.93
C ASP A 218 83.81 -17.38 -49.46
N GLU A 219 83.65 -17.37 -50.79
CA GLU A 219 82.37 -17.23 -51.49
C GLU A 219 81.30 -18.26 -51.02
N ALA A 220 81.74 -19.47 -50.67
CA ALA A 220 80.86 -20.54 -50.20
C ALA A 220 80.22 -20.23 -48.83
N THR A 221 80.98 -19.67 -47.89
CA THR A 221 80.44 -19.31 -46.57
C THR A 221 79.53 -18.08 -46.66
N ALA A 222 79.82 -17.14 -47.55
CA ALA A 222 78.98 -15.98 -47.78
C ALA A 222 77.62 -16.37 -48.41
N LYS A 223 77.61 -17.32 -49.36
CA LYS A 223 76.38 -17.94 -49.88
C LYS A 223 75.54 -18.60 -48.78
N ARG A 224 76.19 -19.32 -47.86
CA ARG A 224 75.51 -19.94 -46.72
C ARG A 224 74.92 -18.93 -45.73
N ALA A 225 75.59 -17.80 -45.52
CA ALA A 225 75.06 -16.71 -44.69
C ALA A 225 73.83 -16.04 -45.32
N ILE A 226 73.84 -15.86 -46.66
CA ILE A 226 72.68 -15.36 -47.42
C ILE A 226 71.49 -16.31 -47.25
N GLU A 227 71.67 -17.62 -47.45
CA GLU A 227 70.60 -18.63 -47.27
C GLU A 227 70.00 -18.61 -45.86
N LEU A 228 70.83 -18.48 -44.82
CA LEU A 228 70.36 -18.39 -43.43
C LEU A 228 69.58 -17.10 -43.19
N ILE A 229 70.01 -15.97 -43.76
CA ILE A 229 69.29 -14.70 -43.65
C ILE A 229 67.96 -14.77 -44.40
N GLU A 230 67.90 -15.41 -45.58
CA GLU A 230 66.67 -15.66 -46.32
C GLU A 230 65.69 -16.52 -45.52
N GLN A 231 66.17 -17.59 -44.88
CA GLN A 231 65.35 -18.43 -44.00
C GLN A 231 64.81 -17.64 -42.80
N ILE A 232 65.62 -16.77 -42.20
CA ILE A 232 65.19 -15.90 -41.09
C ILE A 232 64.15 -14.89 -41.57
N ILE A 233 64.35 -14.24 -42.72
CA ILE A 233 63.39 -13.31 -43.34
C ILE A 233 62.07 -14.02 -43.63
N ALA A 234 62.11 -15.19 -44.26
CA ALA A 234 60.93 -16.00 -44.56
C ALA A 234 60.18 -16.38 -43.28
N SER A 235 60.90 -16.84 -42.25
CA SER A 235 60.31 -17.19 -40.95
C SER A 235 59.65 -15.99 -40.25
N ILE A 236 60.25 -14.80 -40.35
CA ILE A 236 59.67 -13.56 -39.78
C ILE A 236 58.42 -13.15 -40.56
N LYS A 237 58.44 -13.21 -41.90
CA LYS A 237 57.28 -12.91 -42.76
C LYS A 237 56.13 -13.87 -42.52
N GLU A 238 56.39 -15.17 -42.45
CA GLU A 238 55.39 -16.19 -42.11
C GLU A 238 54.83 -15.95 -40.69
N GLY A 239 55.70 -15.61 -39.74
CA GLY A 239 55.30 -15.21 -38.39
C GLY A 239 54.43 -13.95 -38.35
N GLN A 240 54.58 -13.00 -39.29
CA GLN A 240 53.70 -11.82 -39.40
C GLN A 240 52.31 -12.21 -39.93
N VAL A 241 52.23 -13.03 -40.98
CA VAL A 241 50.95 -13.53 -41.53
C VAL A 241 50.15 -14.29 -40.48
N ASN A 242 50.81 -15.18 -39.72
CA ASN A 242 50.17 -15.91 -38.62
C ASN A 242 49.70 -14.99 -37.48
N ARG A 243 50.40 -13.89 -37.21
CA ARG A 243 49.96 -12.88 -36.23
C ARG A 243 48.76 -12.10 -36.70
N GLU A 244 48.69 -11.72 -37.97
CA GLU A 244 47.53 -11.04 -38.56
C GLU A 244 46.28 -11.90 -38.49
N SER A 245 46.38 -13.18 -38.88
CA SER A 245 45.26 -14.13 -38.77
C SER A 245 44.80 -14.32 -37.32
N ASN A 246 45.74 -14.48 -36.38
CA ASN A 246 45.41 -14.54 -34.95
C ASN A 246 44.76 -13.24 -34.47
N GLN A 247 45.19 -12.08 -34.96
CA GLN A 247 44.62 -10.78 -34.56
C GLN A 247 43.17 -10.63 -35.00
N THR A 248 42.82 -11.10 -36.20
CA THR A 248 41.43 -11.16 -36.66
C THR A 248 40.58 -12.04 -35.74
N ALA A 249 41.04 -13.23 -35.40
CA ALA A 249 40.31 -14.13 -34.50
C ALA A 249 40.12 -13.54 -33.09
N VAL A 250 41.12 -12.83 -32.54
CA VAL A 250 40.99 -12.17 -31.23
C VAL A 250 40.06 -10.95 -31.32
N GLU A 251 40.05 -10.21 -32.43
CA GLU A 251 39.11 -9.10 -32.65
C GLU A 251 37.66 -9.61 -32.74
N GLU A 252 37.41 -10.70 -33.46
CA GLU A 252 36.10 -11.35 -33.52
C GLU A 252 35.64 -11.81 -32.12
N ASN A 253 36.52 -12.46 -31.36
CA ASN A 253 36.22 -12.88 -29.99
C ASN A 253 35.91 -11.70 -29.06
N PHE A 254 36.68 -10.61 -29.16
CA PHE A 254 36.43 -9.38 -28.40
C PHE A 254 35.06 -8.78 -28.74
N ASN A 255 34.74 -8.63 -30.04
CA ASN A 255 33.47 -8.11 -30.48
C ASN A 255 32.28 -8.99 -30.05
N SER A 256 32.44 -10.31 -30.08
CA SER A 256 31.44 -11.25 -29.55
C SER A 256 31.20 -11.02 -28.05
N LEU A 257 32.27 -10.95 -27.26
CA LEU A 257 32.17 -10.79 -25.81
C LEU A 257 31.56 -9.44 -25.41
N VAL A 258 31.93 -8.35 -26.10
CA VAL A 258 31.34 -7.02 -25.90
C VAL A 258 29.85 -7.01 -26.27
N ASN A 259 29.48 -7.71 -27.34
CA ASN A 259 28.09 -7.84 -27.76
C ASN A 259 27.28 -8.63 -26.72
N GLU A 260 27.78 -9.77 -26.25
CA GLU A 260 27.13 -10.55 -25.19
C GLU A 260 26.91 -9.72 -23.92
N VAL A 261 27.95 -9.02 -23.46
CA VAL A 261 27.89 -8.13 -22.30
C VAL A 261 26.86 -7.02 -22.50
N THR A 262 26.77 -6.46 -23.71
CA THR A 262 25.80 -5.43 -24.05
C THR A 262 24.37 -5.95 -24.03
N VAL A 263 24.11 -7.11 -24.63
CA VAL A 263 22.78 -7.74 -24.62
C VAL A 263 22.32 -8.01 -23.19
N VAL A 264 23.20 -8.51 -22.31
CA VAL A 264 22.83 -8.77 -20.91
C VAL A 264 22.63 -7.45 -20.15
N ARG A 265 23.46 -6.42 -20.39
CA ARG A 265 23.28 -5.08 -19.80
C ARG A 265 21.91 -4.49 -20.15
N ASP A 266 21.54 -4.52 -21.42
CA ASP A 266 20.29 -3.94 -21.92
C ASP A 266 19.08 -4.67 -21.31
N LYS A 267 19.15 -6.01 -21.21
CA LYS A 267 18.13 -6.81 -20.54
C LYS A 267 18.00 -6.44 -19.06
N LEU A 268 19.11 -6.34 -18.33
CA LEU A 268 19.09 -5.95 -16.92
C LEU A 268 18.59 -4.51 -16.73
N GLN A 269 18.91 -3.59 -17.64
CA GLN A 269 18.36 -2.24 -17.61
C GLN A 269 16.85 -2.23 -17.81
N GLN A 270 16.34 -3.02 -18.77
CA GLN A 270 14.91 -3.17 -19.00
C GLN A 270 14.21 -3.77 -17.76
N ASP A 271 14.80 -4.81 -17.15
CA ASP A 271 14.26 -5.44 -15.94
C ASP A 271 14.28 -4.49 -14.75
N ASN A 272 15.31 -3.64 -14.60
CA ASN A 272 15.36 -2.60 -13.59
C ASN A 272 14.27 -1.55 -13.78
N GLN A 273 14.02 -1.12 -15.03
CA GLN A 273 12.94 -0.17 -15.35
C GLN A 273 11.56 -0.78 -15.04
N LYS A 274 11.31 -2.03 -15.46
CA LYS A 274 10.07 -2.75 -15.16
C LYS A 274 9.85 -2.87 -13.65
N THR A 275 10.88 -3.29 -12.92
CA THR A 275 10.83 -3.44 -11.46
C THR A 275 10.56 -2.11 -10.76
N THR A 276 11.20 -1.03 -11.21
CA THR A 276 11.02 0.32 -10.63
C THR A 276 9.61 0.84 -10.86
N SER A 277 9.07 0.67 -12.07
CA SER A 277 7.68 1.04 -12.40
C SER A 277 6.68 0.21 -11.60
N ALA A 278 6.89 -1.11 -11.49
CA ALA A 278 6.05 -1.99 -10.68
C ALA A 278 6.06 -1.60 -9.20
N LEU A 279 7.23 -1.26 -8.65
CA LEU A 279 7.39 -0.79 -7.27
C LEU A 279 6.60 0.50 -7.02
N LYS A 280 6.73 1.50 -7.92
CA LYS A 280 5.99 2.76 -7.83
C LYS A 280 4.48 2.53 -7.86
N ASN A 281 4.01 1.64 -8.74
CA ASN A 281 2.59 1.30 -8.83
C ASN A 281 2.09 0.64 -7.54
N LYS A 282 2.82 -0.35 -7.00
CA LYS A 282 2.46 -0.99 -5.73
C LYS A 282 2.48 -0.03 -4.54
N GLN A 283 3.42 0.91 -4.49
CA GLN A 283 3.45 1.96 -3.47
C GLN A 283 2.23 2.88 -3.55
N ASN A 284 1.75 3.19 -4.76
CA ASN A 284 0.53 3.96 -4.95
C ASN A 284 -0.71 3.15 -4.54
N ASP A 285 -0.80 1.89 -4.94
CA ASP A 285 -1.88 0.98 -4.56
C ASP A 285 -1.97 0.83 -3.02
N LEU A 286 -0.82 0.74 -2.35
CA LEU A 286 -0.74 0.70 -0.89
C LEU A 286 -1.35 1.95 -0.27
N LYS A 287 -0.95 3.14 -0.73
CA LYS A 287 -1.46 4.42 -0.23
C LYS A 287 -2.97 4.55 -0.43
N ILE A 288 -3.47 4.17 -1.61
CA ILE A 288 -4.91 4.21 -1.91
C ILE A 288 -5.67 3.25 -0.98
N THR A 289 -5.18 2.01 -0.85
CA THR A 289 -5.83 0.99 -0.01
C THR A 289 -5.81 1.38 1.47
N GLN A 290 -4.71 1.94 1.97
CA GLN A 290 -4.61 2.45 3.35
C GLN A 290 -5.58 3.60 3.61
N ARG A 291 -5.73 4.54 2.67
CA ARG A 291 -6.71 5.64 2.79
C ARG A 291 -8.14 5.10 2.85
N ARG A 292 -8.49 4.19 1.95
CA ARG A 292 -9.82 3.54 1.96
C ARG A 292 -10.06 2.78 3.26
N ASN A 293 -9.07 2.04 3.74
CA ASN A 293 -9.18 1.30 4.99
C ASN A 293 -9.40 2.21 6.20
N LYS A 294 -8.70 3.35 6.26
CA LYS A 294 -8.93 4.37 7.30
C LYS A 294 -10.35 4.94 7.25
N GLN A 295 -10.88 5.20 6.06
CA GLN A 295 -12.26 5.67 5.91
C GLN A 295 -13.28 4.61 6.35
N LEU A 296 -13.04 3.33 6.02
CA LEU A 296 -13.91 2.23 6.46
C LEU A 296 -13.89 2.06 7.98
N GLN A 297 -12.71 2.16 8.62
CA GLN A 297 -12.60 2.14 10.08
C GLN A 297 -13.33 3.31 10.76
N GLN A 298 -13.28 4.50 10.16
CA GLN A 298 -14.06 5.64 10.64
C GLN A 298 -15.56 5.40 10.50
N ASN A 299 -16.00 4.86 9.36
CA ASN A 299 -17.40 4.50 9.14
C ASN A 299 -17.86 3.42 10.13
N GLU A 300 -17.05 2.39 10.37
CA GLU A 300 -17.31 1.32 11.34
C GLU A 300 -17.51 1.90 12.75
N ALA A 301 -16.61 2.78 13.20
CA ALA A 301 -16.72 3.46 14.49
C ALA A 301 -17.98 4.35 14.59
N ASN A 302 -18.29 5.11 13.54
CA ASN A 302 -19.48 5.96 13.50
C ASN A 302 -20.77 5.12 13.53
N THR A 303 -20.83 4.02 12.77
CA THR A 303 -21.98 3.10 12.76
C THR A 303 -22.14 2.42 14.12
N GLN A 304 -21.05 2.02 14.77
CA GLN A 304 -21.08 1.47 16.12
C GLN A 304 -21.64 2.47 17.14
N GLN A 305 -21.21 3.73 17.08
CA GLN A 305 -21.72 4.78 17.97
C GLN A 305 -23.21 5.07 17.72
N LEU A 306 -23.63 5.06 16.45
CA LEU A 306 -25.02 5.27 16.09
C LEU A 306 -25.89 4.11 16.59
N LEU A 307 -25.45 2.87 16.41
CA LEU A 307 -26.13 1.67 16.93
C LEU A 307 -26.35 1.76 18.43
N GLU A 308 -25.31 2.13 19.19
CA GLU A 308 -25.42 2.26 20.64
C GLU A 308 -26.37 3.38 21.03
N THR A 309 -26.28 4.53 20.36
CA THR A 309 -27.21 5.65 20.58
C THR A 309 -28.67 5.24 20.32
N THR A 310 -28.92 4.50 19.24
CA THR A 310 -30.25 4.02 18.88
C THR A 310 -30.80 3.02 19.91
N ARG A 311 -29.96 2.12 20.44
CA ARG A 311 -30.35 1.20 21.52
C ARG A 311 -30.73 1.96 22.80
N VAL A 312 -29.92 2.93 23.21
CA VAL A 312 -30.23 3.78 24.38
C VAL A 312 -31.53 4.56 24.16
N GLN A 313 -31.77 5.09 22.96
CA GLN A 313 -33.02 5.78 22.63
C GLN A 313 -34.24 4.86 22.68
N LYS A 314 -34.12 3.62 22.17
CA LYS A 314 -35.16 2.59 22.27
C LYS A 314 -35.53 2.32 23.74
N ASP A 315 -34.52 2.09 24.58
CA ASP A 315 -34.73 1.76 26.00
C ASP A 315 -35.33 2.92 26.78
N LEU A 316 -34.88 4.16 26.54
CA LEU A 316 -35.46 5.36 27.12
C LEU A 316 -36.91 5.57 26.69
N TYR A 317 -37.21 5.35 25.41
CA TYR A 317 -38.57 5.45 24.89
C TYR A 317 -39.49 4.40 25.54
N ASP A 318 -39.06 3.15 25.60
CA ASP A 318 -39.84 2.05 26.20
C ASP A 318 -40.07 2.27 27.70
N SER A 319 -39.04 2.69 28.44
CA SER A 319 -39.16 3.01 29.87
C SER A 319 -40.16 4.15 30.13
N ASN A 320 -40.07 5.23 29.36
CA ASN A 320 -41.01 6.36 29.45
C ASN A 320 -42.44 5.93 29.10
N PHE A 321 -42.61 5.10 28.06
CA PHE A 321 -43.91 4.57 27.70
C PHE A 321 -44.50 3.71 28.81
N ARG A 322 -43.74 2.76 29.38
CA ARG A 322 -44.21 1.89 30.49
C ARG A 322 -44.64 2.70 31.71
N SER A 323 -43.87 3.73 32.07
CA SER A 323 -44.23 4.65 33.16
C SER A 323 -45.56 5.35 32.89
N ASN A 324 -45.77 5.86 31.68
CA ASN A 324 -47.00 6.53 31.28
C ASN A 324 -48.17 5.56 31.09
N ALA A 325 -47.92 4.32 30.65
CA ALA A 325 -48.92 3.27 30.55
C ALA A 325 -49.45 2.90 31.95
N SER A 326 -48.54 2.66 32.90
CA SER A 326 -48.91 2.36 34.29
C SER A 326 -49.73 3.48 34.93
N LYS A 327 -49.39 4.76 34.69
CA LYS A 327 -50.20 5.90 35.15
C LYS A 327 -51.61 5.89 34.56
N ARG A 328 -51.73 5.69 33.24
CA ARG A 328 -53.04 5.66 32.55
C ARG A 328 -53.89 4.48 32.97
N GLU A 329 -53.29 3.31 33.19
CA GLU A 329 -53.99 2.15 33.74
C GLU A 329 -54.47 2.40 35.17
N GLY A 330 -53.64 3.03 36.01
CA GLY A 330 -54.03 3.47 37.36
C GLY A 330 -55.24 4.41 37.32
N GLN A 331 -55.19 5.44 36.47
CA GLN A 331 -56.29 6.38 36.25
C GLN A 331 -57.58 5.68 35.77
N LEU A 332 -57.45 4.75 34.81
CA LEU A 332 -58.58 3.99 34.29
C LEU A 332 -59.22 3.10 35.36
N ASN A 333 -58.42 2.47 36.20
CA ASN A 333 -58.90 1.65 37.31
C ASN A 333 -59.61 2.51 38.37
N SER A 334 -59.10 3.70 38.66
CA SER A 334 -59.77 4.67 39.53
C SER A 334 -61.12 5.11 38.99
N LEU A 335 -61.20 5.45 37.69
CA LEU A 335 -62.46 5.82 37.04
C LEU A 335 -63.47 4.66 37.03
N LYS A 336 -63.04 3.44 36.71
CA LYS A 336 -63.89 2.24 36.75
C LYS A 336 -64.39 1.95 38.16
N THR A 337 -63.52 2.11 39.17
CA THR A 337 -63.88 1.93 40.58
C THR A 337 -64.89 2.97 41.03
N ALA A 338 -64.69 4.25 40.67
CA ALA A 338 -65.63 5.32 40.96
C ALA A 338 -67.00 5.07 40.30
N LEU A 339 -67.01 4.71 39.03
CA LEU A 339 -68.21 4.38 38.27
C LEU A 339 -68.96 3.20 38.90
N GLN A 340 -68.24 2.15 39.32
CA GLN A 340 -68.83 0.99 39.97
C GLN A 340 -69.46 1.34 41.32
N ILE A 341 -68.75 2.08 42.19
CA ILE A 341 -69.27 2.51 43.50
C ILE A 341 -70.55 3.35 43.34
N LEU A 342 -70.57 4.25 42.36
CA LEU A 342 -71.77 5.06 42.10
C LEU A 342 -72.93 4.23 41.56
N ARG A 343 -72.68 3.26 40.66
CA ARG A 343 -73.72 2.35 40.16
C ARG A 343 -74.29 1.46 41.27
N ASP A 344 -73.42 0.91 42.12
CA ASP A 344 -73.83 0.04 43.24
C ASP A 344 -74.71 0.78 44.25
N ASN A 345 -74.59 2.11 44.34
CA ASN A 345 -75.34 2.95 45.27
C ASN A 345 -76.38 3.85 44.57
N GLU A 346 -76.71 3.61 43.30
CA GLU A 346 -77.57 4.47 42.48
C GLU A 346 -78.94 4.73 43.13
N GLN A 347 -79.57 3.68 43.68
CA GLN A 347 -80.88 3.81 44.34
C GLN A 347 -80.84 4.63 45.63
N ALA A 348 -79.70 4.68 46.31
CA ALA A 348 -79.50 5.48 47.51
C ALA A 348 -79.19 6.95 47.18
N LEU A 349 -78.61 7.22 46.01
CA LEU A 349 -78.27 8.56 45.52
C LEU A 349 -79.44 9.26 44.79
N LYS A 350 -80.46 8.52 44.36
CA LYS A 350 -81.69 9.05 43.72
C LYS A 350 -82.80 9.45 44.71
N LYS A 351 -82.64 9.12 46.00
CA LYS A 351 -83.54 9.52 47.10
C LYS A 351 -83.04 10.80 47.74
#